data_AF-A0A024SAK6-F1
#
_entry.id   AF-A0A024SAK6-F1
#
_cell.length_a   1.000
_cell.length_b   1.000
_cell.length_c   1.000
_cell.angle_alpha   90.00
_cell.angle_beta   90.00
_cell.angle_gamma   90.00
#
_symmetry.space_group_name_H-M   'P 1'
#
loop_
_entity.id
_entity.type
_entity.pdbx_description
1 polymer ?
#
loop_
_entity_poly.entity_id
_entity_poly.type
_entity_poly.pdbx_seq_one_letter_code
_entity_poly.pdbx_strand_id
1 'polypeptide(L)'
;APCPWCGAAVDSKQLADFSKGKRLNVERQQRFCTSHKQKSAMATWESKAYPQVEWGPELEARFAKHRDHLLAIINGGASHYRAALADKIELGQERTAKKQGNMIPGYYGPRGFNAMTDYLVREFSDMLMKKAARDKVIAGRGVPMFIESVLVAELGVRLIMEDMRVSPEKARRILEETKDLGGLVHPEVR
;
A
#
# COMPACT_ATOMS: atom_id res chain seq x y z
N ALA A 1 9.75 -24.14 16.64
CA ALA A 1 8.41 -24.71 16.90
C ALA A 1 7.38 -24.12 15.92
N PRO A 2 6.23 -24.75 15.64
CA PRO A 2 5.17 -24.12 14.86
C PRO A 2 4.37 -23.12 15.70
N CYS A 3 3.95 -22.00 15.09
CA CYS A 3 3.02 -21.07 15.70
C CYS A 3 1.64 -21.75 15.88
N PRO A 4 1.04 -21.70 17.09
CA PRO A 4 -0.25 -22.35 17.33
C PRO A 4 -1.44 -21.71 16.60
N TRP A 5 -1.28 -20.50 16.05
CA TRP A 5 -2.33 -19.78 15.31
C TRP A 5 -2.24 -19.96 13.80
N CYS A 6 -1.06 -19.72 13.21
CA CYS A 6 -0.86 -19.70 11.76
C CYS A 6 -0.01 -20.86 11.23
N GLY A 7 0.56 -21.70 12.09
CA GLY A 7 1.43 -22.82 11.70
C GLY A 7 2.85 -22.44 11.27
N ALA A 8 3.18 -21.15 11.11
CA ALA A 8 4.50 -20.70 10.67
C ALA A 8 5.61 -21.08 11.67
N ALA A 9 6.83 -21.30 11.18
CA ALA A 9 7.99 -21.58 12.01
C ALA A 9 8.34 -20.37 12.89
N VAL A 10 8.49 -20.60 14.19
CA VAL A 10 8.91 -19.61 15.18
C VAL A 10 10.02 -20.16 16.07
N ASP A 11 10.80 -19.26 16.66
CA ASP A 11 11.78 -19.61 17.69
C ASP A 11 11.06 -20.27 18.88
N SER A 12 11.49 -21.49 19.20
CA SER A 12 10.94 -22.29 20.30
C SER A 12 11.10 -21.60 21.65
N LYS A 13 12.18 -20.83 21.85
CA LYS A 13 12.43 -20.06 23.08
C LYS A 13 11.45 -18.90 23.18
N GLN A 14 11.22 -18.15 22.10
CA GLN A 14 10.22 -17.07 22.08
C GLN A 14 8.81 -17.56 22.39
N LEU A 15 8.42 -18.74 21.86
CA LEU A 15 7.13 -19.35 22.16
C LEU A 15 7.05 -19.81 23.63
N ALA A 16 8.10 -20.45 24.14
CA ALA A 16 8.16 -20.90 25.53
C ALA A 16 8.06 -19.70 26.50
N ASP A 17 8.85 -18.66 26.28
CA ASP A 17 8.89 -17.43 27.09
C ASP A 17 7.52 -16.73 27.07
N PHE A 18 6.88 -16.62 25.90
CA PHE A 18 5.54 -16.04 25.78
C PHE A 18 4.47 -16.87 26.49
N SER A 19 4.56 -18.21 26.38
CA SER A 19 3.61 -19.13 27.00
C SER A 19 3.71 -19.16 28.53
N LYS A 20 4.92 -18.91 29.08
CA LYS A 20 5.27 -19.09 30.49
C LYS A 20 4.93 -20.51 30.99
N GLY A 21 5.14 -21.52 30.14
CA GLY A 21 4.84 -22.93 30.43
C GLY A 21 3.35 -23.29 30.47
N LYS A 22 2.45 -22.36 30.12
CA LYS A 22 0.99 -22.59 30.12
C LYS A 22 0.45 -22.75 28.70
N ARG A 23 -0.58 -23.58 28.53
CA ARG A 23 -1.34 -23.67 27.27
C ARG A 23 -1.95 -22.30 26.93
N LEU A 24 -1.75 -21.85 25.70
CA LEU A 24 -2.28 -20.58 25.21
C LEU A 24 -3.77 -20.73 24.84
N ASN A 25 -4.62 -19.86 25.36
CA ASN A 25 -5.98 -19.68 24.84
C ASN A 25 -5.95 -18.98 23.47
N VAL A 26 -7.09 -18.94 22.79
CA VAL A 26 -7.24 -18.35 21.44
C VAL A 26 -6.70 -16.91 21.37
N GLU A 27 -7.06 -16.05 22.33
CA GLU A 27 -6.60 -14.66 22.36
C GLU A 27 -5.06 -14.56 22.46
N ARG A 28 -4.44 -15.34 23.35
CA ARG A 28 -2.98 -15.33 23.50
C ARG A 28 -2.28 -15.93 22.29
N GLN A 29 -2.85 -16.93 21.63
CA GLN A 29 -2.30 -17.47 20.38
C GLN A 29 -2.28 -16.40 19.29
N GLN A 30 -3.38 -15.64 19.14
CA GLN A 30 -3.46 -14.55 18.18
C GLN A 30 -2.46 -13.42 18.51
N ARG A 31 -2.32 -13.04 19.79
CA ARG A 31 -1.32 -12.03 20.22
C ARG A 31 0.10 -12.46 19.94
N PHE A 32 0.46 -13.72 20.22
CA PHE A 32 1.75 -14.29 19.83
C PHE A 32 1.93 -14.28 18.32
N CYS A 33 0.87 -14.61 17.57
CA CYS A 33 0.90 -14.61 16.11
C CYS A 33 1.24 -13.23 15.55
N THR A 34 0.54 -12.21 16.01
CA THR A 34 0.78 -10.82 15.59
C THR A 34 2.21 -10.40 15.92
N SER A 35 2.68 -10.70 17.14
CA SER A 35 4.02 -10.30 17.59
C SER A 35 5.14 -10.93 16.76
N HIS A 36 5.10 -12.25 16.50
CA HIS A 36 6.16 -12.87 15.70
C HIS A 36 6.10 -12.45 14.23
N LYS A 37 4.89 -12.22 13.68
CA LYS A 37 4.72 -11.71 12.31
C LYS A 37 5.32 -10.32 12.17
N GLN A 38 5.06 -9.43 13.13
CA GLN A 38 5.66 -8.11 13.19
C GLN A 38 7.19 -8.19 13.28
N LYS A 39 7.75 -9.02 14.15
CA LYS A 39 9.21 -9.23 14.22
C LYS A 39 9.80 -9.73 12.91
N SER A 40 9.16 -10.71 12.28
CA SER A 40 9.62 -11.27 10.99
C SER A 40 9.53 -10.22 9.88
N ALA A 41 8.48 -9.40 9.90
CA ALA A 41 8.30 -8.29 8.98
C ALA A 41 9.38 -7.21 9.15
N MET A 42 9.70 -6.82 10.38
CA MET A 42 10.79 -5.87 10.69
C MET A 42 12.15 -6.42 10.26
N ALA A 43 12.44 -7.70 10.52
CA ALA A 43 13.68 -8.33 10.05
C ALA A 43 13.77 -8.33 8.51
N THR A 44 12.65 -8.59 7.83
CA THR A 44 12.58 -8.50 6.37
C THR A 44 12.81 -7.07 5.89
N TRP A 45 12.19 -6.10 6.56
CA TRP A 45 12.32 -4.66 6.28
C TRP A 45 13.79 -4.20 6.34
N GLU A 46 14.46 -4.54 7.44
CA GLU A 46 15.88 -4.26 7.66
C GLU A 46 16.75 -4.97 6.61
N SER A 47 16.51 -6.25 6.34
CA SER A 47 17.29 -7.02 5.35
C SER A 47 17.18 -6.45 3.92
N LYS A 48 16.07 -5.78 3.61
CA LYS A 48 15.81 -5.14 2.32
C LYS A 48 16.25 -3.68 2.29
N ALA A 49 16.74 -3.15 3.41
CA ALA A 49 17.12 -1.75 3.59
C ALA A 49 16.00 -0.77 3.20
N TYR A 50 14.74 -1.12 3.48
CA TYR A 50 13.63 -0.20 3.30
C TYR A 50 13.71 0.94 4.33
N PRO A 51 13.30 2.17 3.97
CA PRO A 51 13.50 3.34 4.80
C PRO A 51 12.67 3.29 6.08
N GLN A 52 13.08 4.04 7.09
CA GLN A 52 12.17 4.43 8.17
C GLN A 52 11.32 5.59 7.65
N VAL A 53 10.01 5.37 7.56
CA VAL A 53 9.08 6.37 7.03
C VAL A 53 8.63 7.28 8.16
N GLU A 54 8.91 8.58 8.02
CA GLU A 54 8.35 9.62 8.88
C GLU A 54 6.91 9.93 8.44
N TRP A 55 5.94 9.44 9.21
CA TRP A 55 4.51 9.56 8.93
C TRP A 55 3.89 10.88 9.42
N GLY A 56 4.71 11.90 9.66
CA GLY A 56 4.30 13.21 10.15
C GLY A 56 3.72 14.12 9.05
N PRO A 57 3.31 15.36 9.40
CA PRO A 57 2.77 16.35 8.46
C PRO A 57 3.71 16.65 7.28
N GLU A 58 5.02 16.48 7.46
CA GLU A 58 6.05 16.70 6.45
C GLU A 58 5.94 15.72 5.27
N LEU A 59 5.25 14.59 5.46
CA LEU A 59 5.01 13.63 4.39
C LEU A 59 4.16 14.24 3.25
N GLU A 60 3.17 15.09 3.58
CA GLU A 60 2.37 15.76 2.54
C GLU A 60 3.21 16.74 1.72
N ALA A 61 4.26 17.33 2.29
CA ALA A 61 5.19 18.16 1.53
C ALA A 61 5.95 17.33 0.48
N ARG A 62 6.21 16.04 0.73
CA ARG A 62 6.75 15.13 -0.27
C ARG A 62 5.72 14.82 -1.36
N PHE A 63 4.45 14.64 -1.00
CA PHE A 63 3.38 14.42 -1.97
C PHE A 63 3.24 15.60 -2.92
N ALA A 64 3.23 16.81 -2.37
CA ALA A 64 3.08 18.06 -3.12
C ALA A 64 4.21 18.29 -4.14
N LYS A 65 5.43 17.82 -3.88
CA LYS A 65 6.55 17.90 -4.84
C LYS A 65 6.27 17.16 -6.16
N HIS A 66 5.37 16.17 -6.16
CA HIS A 66 5.01 15.41 -7.35
C HIS A 66 3.70 15.86 -8.00
N ARG A 67 3.15 17.01 -7.57
CA ARG A 67 1.89 17.54 -8.08
C ARG A 67 1.85 17.66 -9.60
N ASP A 68 2.91 18.20 -10.22
CA ASP A 68 2.95 18.38 -11.67
C ASP A 68 2.96 17.05 -12.44
N HIS A 69 3.62 16.04 -11.88
CA HIS A 69 3.61 14.69 -12.45
C HIS A 69 2.19 14.09 -12.39
N LEU A 70 1.51 14.22 -11.26
CA LEU A 70 0.13 13.75 -11.11
C LEU A 70 -0.83 14.50 -12.03
N LEU A 71 -0.66 15.82 -12.16
CA LEU A 71 -1.43 16.62 -13.11
C LEU A 71 -1.22 16.17 -14.56
N ALA A 72 0.01 15.82 -14.96
CA ALA A 72 0.26 15.29 -16.29
C ALA A 72 -0.58 14.03 -16.54
N ILE A 73 -0.66 13.12 -15.57
CA ILE A 73 -1.45 11.88 -15.65
C ILE A 73 -2.96 12.17 -15.68
N ILE A 74 -3.43 13.11 -14.86
CA ILE A 74 -4.83 13.58 -14.84
C ILE A 74 -5.21 14.23 -16.19
N ASN A 75 -4.23 14.84 -16.87
CA ASN A 75 -4.42 15.43 -18.20
C ASN A 75 -4.21 14.43 -19.35
N GLY A 76 -4.10 13.13 -19.06
CA GLY A 76 -3.99 12.09 -20.09
C GLY A 76 -2.56 11.75 -20.50
N GLY A 77 -1.56 12.22 -19.75
CA GLY A 77 -0.17 11.83 -19.91
C GLY A 77 0.06 10.33 -19.67
N ALA A 78 1.19 9.84 -20.18
CA ALA A 78 1.57 8.43 -20.05
C ALA A 78 1.72 8.03 -18.57
N SER A 79 1.07 6.93 -18.20
CA SER A 79 1.14 6.33 -16.87
C SER A 79 0.90 4.83 -16.97
N HIS A 80 1.68 4.06 -16.22
CA HIS A 80 1.55 2.61 -16.19
C HIS A 80 0.21 2.19 -15.59
N TYR A 81 -0.15 2.80 -14.46
CA TYR A 81 -1.38 2.43 -13.75
C TYR A 81 -2.63 2.96 -14.46
N ARG A 82 -2.53 4.10 -15.15
CA ARG A 82 -3.61 4.62 -15.99
C ARG A 82 -3.87 3.71 -17.19
N ALA A 83 -2.82 3.23 -17.86
CA ALA A 83 -2.95 2.26 -18.95
C ALA A 83 -3.55 0.95 -18.44
N ALA A 84 -3.05 0.41 -17.32
CA ALA A 84 -3.59 -0.80 -16.71
C ALA A 84 -5.07 -0.66 -16.31
N LEU A 85 -5.51 0.53 -15.87
CA LEU A 85 -6.91 0.81 -15.59
C LEU A 85 -7.74 0.87 -16.88
N ALA A 86 -7.21 1.50 -17.94
CA ALA A 86 -7.87 1.52 -19.26
C ALA A 86 -8.08 0.11 -19.80
N ASP A 87 -7.04 -0.74 -19.78
CA ASP A 87 -7.12 -2.15 -20.22
C ASP A 87 -8.20 -2.91 -19.43
N LYS A 88 -8.28 -2.71 -18.10
CA LYS A 88 -9.32 -3.32 -17.25
C LYS A 88 -10.73 -2.83 -17.57
N ILE A 89 -10.88 -1.58 -18.02
CA ILE A 89 -12.15 -1.02 -18.46
C ILE A 89 -12.55 -1.64 -19.81
N GLU A 90 -11.63 -1.71 -20.76
CA GLU A 90 -11.86 -2.28 -22.10
C GLU A 90 -12.20 -3.76 -22.06
N LEU A 91 -11.51 -4.53 -21.21
CA LEU A 91 -11.77 -5.96 -21.01
C LEU A 91 -13.10 -6.24 -20.30
N GLY A 92 -13.86 -5.20 -19.92
CA GLY A 92 -15.16 -5.37 -19.28
C GLY A 92 -15.09 -6.18 -17.99
N GLN A 93 -13.96 -6.14 -17.27
CA GLN A 93 -13.76 -6.86 -16.01
C GLN A 93 -14.63 -6.21 -14.92
N GLU A 94 -15.95 -6.36 -15.04
CA GLU A 94 -16.97 -5.68 -14.23
C GLU A 94 -16.97 -6.20 -12.79
N ARG A 95 -16.97 -5.23 -11.86
CA ARG A 95 -17.76 -5.16 -10.60
C ARG A 95 -17.72 -6.30 -9.58
N THR A 96 -17.08 -7.43 -9.85
CA THR A 96 -16.93 -8.51 -8.88
C THR A 96 -15.72 -8.22 -7.99
N ALA A 97 -15.89 -7.25 -7.10
CA ALA A 97 -15.00 -6.95 -5.98
C ALA A 97 -14.74 -8.13 -5.03
N LYS A 98 -15.29 -9.33 -5.31
CA LYS A 98 -15.27 -10.50 -4.42
C LYS A 98 -14.06 -11.43 -4.58
N LYS A 99 -13.16 -11.23 -5.55
CA LYS A 99 -12.02 -12.16 -5.75
C LYS A 99 -10.66 -11.51 -6.05
N GLN A 100 -10.52 -10.19 -6.00
CA GLN A 100 -9.19 -9.58 -5.96
C GLN A 100 -8.89 -9.32 -4.49
N GLY A 101 -8.05 -10.19 -3.93
CA GLY A 101 -7.49 -10.02 -2.61
C GLY A 101 -7.05 -8.57 -2.42
N ASN A 102 -7.50 -8.03 -1.30
CA ASN A 102 -7.41 -6.67 -0.83
C ASN A 102 -6.17 -5.87 -1.29
N MET A 103 -6.40 -4.57 -1.45
CA MET A 103 -5.46 -3.44 -1.52
C MET A 103 -4.72 -3.20 -2.83
N ILE A 104 -5.10 -2.14 -3.51
CA ILE A 104 -4.20 -1.38 -4.36
C ILE A 104 -2.97 -1.04 -3.52
N PRO A 105 -1.75 -1.27 -4.02
CA PRO A 105 -0.57 -1.11 -3.18
C PRO A 105 -0.35 0.38 -2.91
N GLY A 106 -0.32 0.75 -1.63
CA GLY A 106 0.07 2.07 -1.19
C GLY A 106 1.54 2.13 -0.84
N TYR A 107 2.04 3.35 -0.68
CA TYR A 107 3.40 3.61 -0.24
C TYR A 107 3.71 2.89 1.08
N TYR A 108 4.52 1.84 1.00
CA TYR A 108 4.91 1.04 2.15
C TYR A 108 3.73 0.51 2.99
N GLY A 109 2.65 0.10 2.30
CA GLY A 109 1.50 -0.57 2.92
C GLY A 109 0.27 0.30 3.16
N PRO A 110 -0.68 -0.17 3.99
CA PRO A 110 -2.01 0.43 4.15
C PRO A 110 -1.98 1.86 4.72
N ARG A 111 -1.04 2.15 5.61
CA ARG A 111 -0.91 3.49 6.21
C ARG A 111 -0.58 4.55 5.16
N GLY A 112 0.35 4.27 4.24
CA GLY A 112 0.66 5.18 3.15
C GLY A 112 -0.41 5.21 2.08
N PHE A 113 -1.11 4.09 1.84
CA PHE A 113 -2.31 4.10 1.00
C PHE A 113 -3.35 5.11 1.50
N ASN A 114 -3.69 5.06 2.78
CA ASN A 114 -4.69 5.93 3.39
C ASN A 114 -4.23 7.40 3.38
N ALA A 115 -2.99 7.68 3.82
CA ALA A 115 -2.44 9.03 3.82
C ALA A 115 -2.42 9.68 2.42
N MET A 116 -2.05 8.90 1.39
CA MET A 116 -2.07 9.38 0.01
C MET A 116 -3.50 9.58 -0.49
N THR A 117 -4.41 8.65 -0.21
CA THR A 117 -5.81 8.77 -0.61
C THR A 117 -6.42 10.04 -0.03
N ASP A 118 -6.26 10.29 1.26
CA ASP A 118 -6.78 11.49 1.94
C ASP A 118 -6.25 12.79 1.32
N TYR A 119 -4.94 12.84 1.06
CA TYR A 119 -4.29 13.97 0.40
C TYR A 119 -4.84 14.19 -1.02
N LEU A 120 -4.88 13.13 -1.84
CA LEU A 120 -5.24 13.20 -3.25
C LEU A 120 -6.72 13.49 -3.47
N VAL A 121 -7.59 12.96 -2.60
CA VAL A 121 -9.02 13.31 -2.59
C VAL A 121 -9.17 14.80 -2.34
N ARG A 122 -8.50 15.35 -1.33
CA ARG A 122 -8.57 16.78 -1.01
C ARG A 122 -8.03 17.66 -2.14
N GLU A 123 -6.92 17.28 -2.76
CA GLU A 123 -6.25 18.08 -3.79
C GLU A 123 -6.93 18.00 -5.17
N PHE A 124 -7.43 16.83 -5.59
CA PHE A 124 -7.79 16.59 -6.99
C PHE A 124 -9.25 16.24 -7.27
N SER A 125 -10.09 16.01 -6.26
CA SER A 125 -11.48 15.52 -6.49
C SER A 125 -12.29 16.43 -7.41
N ASP A 126 -12.31 17.74 -7.18
CA ASP A 126 -13.09 18.68 -8.01
C ASP A 126 -12.63 18.71 -9.47
N MET A 127 -11.33 18.62 -9.69
CA MET A 127 -10.74 18.57 -11.03
C MET A 127 -11.09 17.27 -11.73
N LEU A 128 -10.97 16.14 -11.03
CA LEU A 128 -11.29 14.81 -11.55
C LEU A 128 -12.77 14.70 -11.89
N MET A 129 -13.66 15.25 -11.06
CA MET A 129 -15.11 15.29 -11.33
C MET A 129 -15.42 16.04 -12.63
N LYS A 130 -14.79 17.20 -12.85
CA LYS A 130 -14.94 17.96 -14.11
C LYS A 130 -14.41 17.18 -15.32
N LYS A 131 -13.28 16.49 -15.17
CA LYS A 131 -12.65 15.70 -16.24
C LYS A 131 -13.38 14.40 -16.56
N ALA A 132 -14.02 13.77 -15.57
CA ALA A 132 -14.79 12.55 -15.77
C ALA A 132 -15.89 12.70 -16.83
N ALA A 133 -16.41 13.90 -17.07
CA ALA A 133 -17.38 14.15 -18.13
C ALA A 133 -16.85 13.84 -19.55
N ARG A 134 -15.53 13.84 -19.75
CA ARG A 134 -14.89 13.70 -21.09
C ARG A 134 -13.80 12.62 -21.13
N ASP A 135 -13.37 12.12 -19.97
CA ASP A 135 -12.30 11.15 -19.83
C ASP A 135 -12.85 9.78 -19.40
N LYS A 136 -12.85 8.83 -20.34
CA LYS A 136 -13.38 7.48 -20.12
C LYS A 136 -12.61 6.68 -19.07
N VAL A 137 -11.32 6.94 -18.87
CA VAL A 137 -10.52 6.20 -17.89
C VAL A 137 -10.86 6.68 -16.48
N ILE A 138 -11.02 8.00 -16.30
CA ILE A 138 -11.45 8.59 -15.03
C ILE A 138 -12.90 8.20 -14.71
N ALA A 139 -13.79 8.25 -15.71
CA ALA A 139 -15.20 7.94 -15.53
C ALA A 139 -15.49 6.45 -15.38
N GLY A 140 -14.71 5.59 -16.03
CA GLY A 140 -15.05 4.17 -16.25
C GLY A 140 -15.26 3.37 -14.97
N ARG A 141 -14.59 3.76 -13.87
CA ARG A 141 -14.80 3.18 -12.53
C ARG A 141 -15.06 4.22 -11.44
N GLY A 142 -15.25 5.48 -11.83
CA GLY A 142 -15.43 6.61 -10.93
C GLY A 142 -14.14 7.21 -10.39
N VAL A 143 -14.24 8.47 -9.94
CA VAL A 143 -13.12 9.26 -9.41
C VAL A 143 -12.40 8.58 -8.24
N PRO A 144 -13.08 7.99 -7.23
CA PRO A 144 -12.38 7.32 -6.12
C PRO A 144 -11.47 6.19 -6.61
N MET A 145 -11.96 5.35 -7.53
CA MET A 145 -11.15 4.27 -8.09
C MET A 145 -9.97 4.82 -8.89
N PHE A 146 -10.14 5.91 -9.63
CA PHE A 146 -9.02 6.53 -10.34
C PHE A 146 -7.95 7.05 -9.36
N ILE A 147 -8.35 7.70 -8.26
CA ILE A 147 -7.42 8.17 -7.22
C ILE A 147 -6.65 6.99 -6.64
N GLU A 148 -7.35 5.97 -6.17
CA GLU A 148 -6.73 4.84 -5.51
C GLU A 148 -5.86 4.04 -6.49
N SER A 149 -6.43 3.53 -7.60
CA SER A 149 -5.71 2.62 -8.50
C SER A 149 -4.64 3.27 -9.36
N VAL A 150 -4.71 4.58 -9.59
CA VAL A 150 -3.76 5.31 -10.45
C VAL A 150 -2.94 6.27 -9.62
N LEU A 151 -3.56 7.29 -9.00
CA LEU A 151 -2.79 8.38 -8.41
C LEU A 151 -2.01 7.96 -7.17
N VAL A 152 -2.60 7.15 -6.28
CA VAL A 152 -1.89 6.60 -5.11
C VAL A 152 -0.72 5.72 -5.56
N ALA A 153 -0.94 4.86 -6.56
CA ALA A 153 0.10 3.97 -7.05
C ALA A 153 1.25 4.73 -7.73
N GLU A 154 0.94 5.72 -8.59
CA GLU A 154 1.95 6.55 -9.26
C GLU A 154 2.72 7.43 -8.25
N LEU A 155 2.03 7.99 -7.25
CA LEU A 155 2.70 8.74 -6.18
C LEU A 155 3.58 7.83 -5.32
N GLY A 156 3.09 6.64 -4.96
CA GLY A 156 3.84 5.64 -4.22
C GLY A 156 5.13 5.23 -4.94
N VAL A 157 5.07 5.02 -6.26
CA VAL A 157 6.25 4.77 -7.08
C VAL A 157 7.24 5.92 -6.99
N ARG A 158 6.78 7.17 -7.10
CA ARG A 158 7.67 8.35 -7.01
C ARG A 158 8.42 8.41 -5.70
N LEU A 159 7.72 8.24 -4.56
CA LEU A 159 8.39 8.28 -3.26
C LEU A 159 9.35 7.11 -3.06
N ILE A 160 8.99 5.90 -3.48
CA ILE A 160 9.89 4.73 -3.40
C ILE A 160 11.13 4.94 -4.26
N MET A 161 11.00 5.55 -5.44
CA MET A 161 12.16 5.92 -6.26
C MET A 161 13.09 6.87 -5.53
N GLU A 162 12.55 7.85 -4.80
CA GLU A 162 13.36 8.79 -3.99
C GLU A 162 14.06 8.08 -2.83
N ASP A 163 13.32 7.27 -2.06
CA ASP A 163 13.84 6.63 -0.85
C ASP A 163 14.90 5.59 -1.19
N MET A 164 14.62 4.75 -2.19
CA MET A 164 15.44 3.60 -2.54
C MET A 164 16.44 3.90 -3.66
N ARG A 165 16.33 5.07 -4.32
CA ARG A 165 17.16 5.47 -5.47
C ARG A 165 17.15 4.42 -6.59
N VAL A 166 15.96 3.95 -6.94
CA VAL A 166 15.75 2.88 -7.94
C VAL A 166 14.97 3.33 -9.16
N SER A 167 14.97 2.52 -10.22
CA SER A 167 14.16 2.76 -11.41
C SER A 167 12.65 2.63 -11.12
N PRO A 168 11.78 3.20 -11.98
CA PRO A 168 10.33 3.04 -11.87
C PRO A 168 9.86 1.59 -11.84
N GLU A 169 10.49 0.68 -12.59
CA GLU A 169 10.16 -0.75 -12.65
C GLU A 169 10.49 -1.44 -11.33
N LYS A 170 11.59 -1.05 -10.68
CA LYS A 170 11.97 -1.61 -9.39
C LYS A 170 11.12 -1.01 -8.27
N ALA A 171 10.80 0.28 -8.34
CA ALA A 171 9.89 0.93 -7.39
C ALA A 171 8.47 0.31 -7.43
N ARG A 172 7.93 0.02 -8.62
CA ARG A 172 6.65 -0.71 -8.76
C ARG A 172 6.68 -2.09 -8.11
N ARG A 173 7.80 -2.82 -8.24
CA ARG A 173 7.98 -4.11 -7.57
C ARG A 173 8.03 -3.96 -6.05
N ILE A 174 8.76 -2.97 -5.53
CA ILE A 174 8.81 -2.69 -4.10
C ILE A 174 7.42 -2.27 -3.58
N LEU A 175 6.67 -1.47 -4.34
CA LEU A 175 5.31 -1.05 -3.98
C LEU A 175 4.40 -2.27 -3.77
N GLU A 176 4.46 -3.26 -4.67
CA GLU A 176 3.71 -4.51 -4.53
C GLU A 176 4.26 -5.40 -3.39
N GLU A 177 5.58 -5.59 -3.31
CA GLU A 177 6.24 -6.40 -2.27
C GLU A 177 5.95 -5.89 -0.85
N THR A 178 5.80 -4.58 -0.68
CA THR A 178 5.64 -3.93 0.63
C THR A 178 4.20 -3.73 1.06
N LYS A 179 3.22 -4.04 0.19
CA LYS A 179 1.79 -3.87 0.44
C LYS A 179 1.32 -4.54 1.75
N ASP A 180 1.61 -5.81 1.92
CA ASP A 180 1.24 -6.56 3.13
C ASP A 180 2.28 -6.39 4.25
N LEU A 181 3.56 -6.31 3.88
CA LEU A 181 4.68 -6.15 4.81
C LEU A 181 4.54 -4.85 5.61
N GLY A 182 4.18 -3.77 4.94
CA GLY A 182 3.99 -2.45 5.52
C GLY A 182 2.87 -2.39 6.55
N GLY A 183 1.81 -3.20 6.41
CA GLY A 183 0.77 -3.30 7.43
C GLY A 183 1.25 -3.92 8.75
N LEU A 184 2.32 -4.71 8.71
CA LEU A 184 2.95 -5.29 9.90
C LEU A 184 4.02 -4.36 10.49
N VAL A 185 4.77 -3.62 9.65
CA VAL A 185 5.85 -2.73 10.08
C VAL A 185 5.32 -1.36 10.53
N HIS A 186 4.32 -0.84 9.82
CA HIS A 186 3.70 0.46 10.04
C HIS A 186 2.20 0.29 10.33
N PRO A 187 1.83 -0.33 11.47
CA PRO A 187 0.44 -0.47 11.84
C PRO A 187 -0.22 0.92 11.95
N GLU A 188 -1.51 0.99 11.61
CA GLU A 188 -2.29 2.20 11.81
C GLU A 188 -2.31 2.59 13.30
N VAL A 189 -2.06 3.87 13.58
CA VAL A 189 -2.23 4.42 14.91
C VAL A 189 -3.72 4.71 15.08
N ARG A 190 -4.38 3.98 15.97
CA ARG A 190 -5.77 4.24 16.36
C ARG A 190 -5.84 5.28 17.46
#